data_AF-A0A3D2M8F8-F1
#
_entry.id   AF-A0A3D2M8F8-F1
#
_cell.length_a   1.000
_cell.length_b   1.000
_cell.length_c   1.000
_cell.angle_alpha   90.00
_cell.angle_beta   90.00
_cell.angle_gamma   90.00
#
_symmetry.space_group_name_H-M   'P 1'
#
loop_
_entity.id
_entity.type
_entity.pdbx_description
1 polymer ?
#
loop_
_entity_poly.entity_id
_entity_poly.type
_entity_poly.pdbx_seq_one_letter_code
_entity_poly.pdbx_strand_id
1 'polypeptide(L)' 'AADLGASTRDGLGMLVEQAAAAFELWRGVRPASAPVLVQLRRQLAG' A
#
# COMPACT_ATOMS: atom_id res chain seq x y z
N ALA A 1 3.08 1.61 23.12
CA ALA A 1 2.72 0.58 22.11
C ALA A 1 3.97 -0.11 21.59
N ALA A 2 4.93 0.63 21.02
CA ALA A 2 6.26 0.11 20.72
C ALA A 2 6.97 -0.43 21.99
N ASP A 3 6.88 0.28 23.11
CA ASP A 3 7.43 -0.15 24.41
C ASP A 3 6.77 -1.41 24.99
N LEU A 4 5.64 -1.84 24.42
CA LEU A 4 4.93 -3.08 24.76
C LEU A 4 5.14 -4.16 23.69
N GLY A 5 6.10 -3.98 22.77
CA GLY A 5 6.47 -4.95 21.73
C GLY A 5 5.65 -4.88 20.43
N ALA A 6 4.79 -3.87 20.24
CA ALA A 6 3.99 -3.75 19.03
C ALA A 6 4.75 -3.02 17.89
N SER A 7 4.69 -3.56 16.67
CA SER A 7 5.15 -2.86 15.46
C SER A 7 4.01 -2.04 14.87
N THR A 8 4.23 -0.73 14.71
CA THR A 8 3.29 0.15 14.01
C THR A 8 3.37 -0.07 12.50
N ARG A 9 2.23 0.11 11.83
CA ARG A 9 2.12 0.16 10.37
C ARG A 9 1.20 1.32 10.01
N ASP A 10 1.53 2.02 8.93
CA ASP A 10 0.65 3.04 8.36
C ASP A 10 -0.47 2.40 7.51
N GLY A 11 -1.36 3.26 6.99
CA GLY A 11 -2.45 2.85 6.10
C GLY A 11 -2.09 2.77 4.62
N LEU A 12 -0.83 3.05 4.22
CA LEU A 12 -0.48 3.20 2.81
C LEU A 12 -0.59 1.90 2.03
N GLY A 13 -0.25 0.76 2.66
CA GLY A 13 -0.46 -0.55 2.06
C GLY A 13 -1.92 -0.84 1.76
N MET A 14 -2.82 -0.50 2.69
CA MET A 14 -4.27 -0.66 2.50
C MET A 14 -4.77 0.22 1.35
N LEU A 15 -4.29 1.46 1.27
CA LEU A 15 -4.63 2.38 0.17
C LEU A 15 -4.19 1.83 -1.19
N VAL A 16 -3.01 1.22 -1.30
CA VAL A 16 -2.57 0.66 -2.59
C VAL A 16 -3.33 -0.61 -2.95
N GLU A 17 -3.57 -1.50 -1.98
CA GLU A 17 -4.28 -2.77 -2.24
C GLU A 17 -5.75 -2.56 -2.63
N GLN A 18 -6.44 -1.60 -2.02
CA GLN A 18 -7.81 -1.27 -2.45
C GLN A 18 -7.83 -0.70 -3.88
N ALA A 19 -6.81 0.09 -4.27
CA ALA A 19 -6.71 0.62 -5.62
C ALA A 19 -6.44 -0.50 -6.64
N ALA A 20 -5.59 -1.47 -6.27
CA ALA A 20 -5.34 -2.65 -7.08
C ALA A 20 -6.60 -3.51 -7.26
N ALA A 21 -7.40 -3.68 -6.19
CA ALA A 21 -8.69 -4.38 -6.26
C ALA A 21 -9.70 -3.64 -7.15
N ALA A 22 -9.83 -2.32 -7.03
CA ALA A 22 -10.69 -1.52 -7.91
C ALA A 22 -10.23 -1.59 -9.38
N PHE A 23 -8.91 -1.53 -9.61
CA PHE A 23 -8.34 -1.67 -10.95
C PHE A 23 -8.66 -3.03 -11.57
N GLU A 24 -8.54 -4.12 -10.79
CA GLU A 24 -8.91 -5.47 -11.23
C GLU A 24 -10.39 -5.54 -11.63
N LEU A 25 -11.30 -4.94 -10.83
CA LEU A 25 -12.73 -4.90 -11.16
C LEU A 25 -13.00 -4.19 -12.49
N TRP A 26 -12.31 -3.09 -12.78
CA TRP A 26 -12.55 -2.31 -14.00
C TRP A 26 -11.81 -2.80 -15.23
N ARG A 27 -10.64 -3.44 -15.04
CA ARG A 27 -9.72 -3.76 -16.13
C ARG A 27 -9.52 -5.26 -16.33
N GLY A 28 -10.04 -6.10 -15.44
CA GLY A 28 -9.91 -7.55 -15.50
C GLY A 28 -8.49 -8.06 -15.26
N VAL A 29 -7.59 -7.23 -14.75
CA VAL A 29 -6.18 -7.57 -14.50
C VAL A 29 -5.80 -7.10 -13.11
N ARG A 30 -5.26 -7.98 -12.26
CA ARG A 30 -4.65 -7.61 -10.98
C ARG A 30 -3.27 -6.99 -11.22
N PRO A 31 -3.06 -5.69 -10.94
CA PRO A 31 -1.76 -5.08 -11.11
C PRO A 31 -0.82 -5.44 -9.96
N ALA A 32 0.49 -5.40 -10.20
CA ALA A 32 1.49 -5.50 -9.14
C ALA A 32 1.48 -4.22 -8.28
N SER A 33 1.12 -4.34 -7.01
CA SER A 33 0.99 -3.22 -6.05
C SER A 33 2.31 -2.83 -5.38
N ALA A 34 3.22 -3.78 -5.19
CA ALA A 34 4.52 -3.57 -4.55
C ALA A 34 5.35 -2.40 -5.13
N PRO A 35 5.56 -2.27 -6.46
CA PRO A 35 6.32 -1.15 -7.01
C PRO A 35 5.64 0.21 -6.78
N VAL A 36 4.30 0.26 -6.80
CA VAL A 36 3.53 1.47 -6.50
C VAL A 36 3.70 1.87 -5.05
N LEU A 37 3.59 0.92 -4.13
CA LEU A 37 3.78 1.18 -2.69
C LEU A 37 5.19 1.70 -2.39
N VAL A 38 6.23 1.12 -3.01
CA VAL A 38 7.62 1.60 -2.86
C VAL A 38 7.76 3.04 -3.32
N GLN A 39 7.17 3.39 -4.47
CA GLN A 39 7.26 4.73 -5.02
C GLN A 39 6.51 5.76 -4.15
N LEU A 40 5.31 5.43 -3.67
CA LEU A 40 4.55 6.31 -2.78
C LEU A 40 5.28 6.53 -1.44
N ARG A 41 5.92 5.49 -0.87
CA ARG A 41 6.77 5.65 0.32
C ARG A 41 7.92 6.61 0.09
N ARG A 42 8.56 6.57 -1.09
CA ARG A 42 9.64 7.51 -1.45
C ARG A 42 9.13 8.94 -1.56
N GLN A 43 7.93 9.14 -2.11
CA GLN A 43 7.32 10.47 -2.27
C GLN A 43 6.93 11.11 -0.93
N LEU A 44 6.47 10.30 0.03
CA LEU A 44 6.07 10.78 1.37
C LEU A 44 7.24 10.98 2.33
N ALA A 45 8.43 10.46 1.99
CA ALA A 45 9.64 10.60 2.78
C ALA A 45 10.47 11.85 2.41
N GLY A 46 10.06 12.58 1.36
CA GLY A 46 10.58 13.90 1.00
C GLY A 46 9.69 15.02 1.53
#